data_AF-A0A7W6UVG7-F1
#
_entry.id   AF-A0A7W6UVG7-F1
#
_cell.length_a   1.000
_cell.length_b   1.000
_cell.length_c   1.000
_cell.angle_alpha   90.00
_cell.angle_beta   90.00
_cell.angle_gamma   90.00
#
_symmetry.space_group_name_H-M   'P 1'
#
loop_
_entity.id
_entity.type
_entity.pdbx_description
1 polymer ?
#
loop_
_entity_poly.entity_id
_entity_poly.type
_entity_poly.pdbx_seq_one_letter_code
_entity_poly.pdbx_strand_id
1 'polypeptide(L)' 'ASEYWLEFARRGDPNSGSRPKWPHHDPFADRVMDFTNHGAIVGADPLKPRLDLWQRYWQEKE' A
#
# COMPACT_ATOMS: atom_id res chain seq x y z
N ALA A 1 11.27 1.62 -6.75
CA ALA A 1 9.88 1.44 -7.21
C ALA A 1 9.78 0.71 -8.56
N SER A 2 10.55 1.09 -9.60
CA SER A 2 10.44 0.55 -10.98
C SER A 2 10.34 -0.98 -11.07
N GLU A 3 11.06 -1.69 -10.22
CA GLU A 3 11.26 -3.13 -10.34
C GLU A 3 10.12 -3.98 -9.73
N TYR A 4 9.33 -3.44 -8.79
CA TYR A 4 8.07 -4.11 -8.36
C TYR A 4 7.02 -4.05 -9.47
N TRP A 5 6.91 -2.90 -10.11
CA TRP A 5 5.98 -2.69 -11.23
C TRP A 5 6.33 -3.56 -12.43
N LEU A 6 7.63 -3.74 -12.71
CA LEU A 6 8.08 -4.61 -13.79
C LEU A 6 7.70 -6.08 -13.55
N GLU A 7 7.94 -6.60 -12.34
CA GLU A 7 7.58 -7.99 -12.00
C GLU A 7 6.07 -8.21 -12.04
N PHE A 8 5.30 -7.26 -11.51
CA PHE A 8 3.84 -7.29 -11.60
C PHE A 8 3.36 -7.33 -13.05
N ALA A 9 3.89 -6.48 -13.93
CA ALA A 9 3.53 -6.48 -15.34
C ALA A 9 3.90 -7.79 -16.06
N ARG A 10 4.99 -8.46 -15.64
CA ARG A 10 5.45 -9.72 -16.24
C ARG A 10 4.67 -10.93 -15.75
N ARG A 11 4.30 -10.97 -14.48
CA ARG A 11 3.86 -12.21 -13.79
C ARG A 11 2.58 -12.07 -12.96
N GLY A 12 2.08 -10.85 -12.77
CA GLY A 12 0.98 -10.55 -11.86
C GLY A 12 1.37 -10.57 -10.37
N ASP A 13 2.64 -10.86 -10.05
CA ASP A 13 3.19 -10.82 -8.70
C ASP A 13 4.33 -9.78 -8.66
N PRO A 14 4.21 -8.72 -7.83
CA PRO A 14 5.26 -7.72 -7.71
C PRO A 14 6.51 -8.24 -6.97
N ASN A 15 6.41 -9.39 -6.30
CA ASN A 15 7.45 -9.90 -5.41
C ASN A 15 8.51 -10.69 -6.18
N SER A 16 9.76 -10.24 -6.12
CA SER A 16 10.91 -11.04 -6.55
C SER A 16 12.18 -10.67 -5.76
N GLY A 17 13.14 -11.59 -5.70
CA GLY A 17 14.41 -11.38 -5.00
C GLY A 17 14.24 -11.23 -3.48
N SER A 18 15.16 -10.51 -2.85
CA SER A 18 15.21 -10.31 -1.39
C SER A 18 14.55 -9.01 -0.93
N ARG A 19 13.65 -8.44 -1.73
CA ARG A 19 12.99 -7.16 -1.43
C ARG A 19 11.83 -7.37 -0.43
N PRO A 20 11.41 -6.32 0.29
CA PRO A 20 10.20 -6.37 1.11
C PRO A 20 9.00 -6.93 0.35
N LYS A 21 8.20 -7.78 0.98
CA LYS A 21 7.04 -8.37 0.29
C LYS A 21 5.92 -7.35 0.18
N TRP A 22 5.45 -7.06 -1.02
CA TRP A 22 4.20 -6.34 -1.25
C TRP A 22 3.02 -7.30 -0.99
N PRO A 23 2.26 -7.11 0.11
CA PRO A 23 1.15 -7.99 0.42
C PRO A 23 -0.06 -7.70 -0.48
N HIS A 24 -0.93 -8.69 -0.65
CA HIS A 24 -2.28 -8.43 -1.13
C HIS A 24 -3.01 -7.46 -0.20
N HIS A 25 -3.83 -6.59 -0.79
CA HIS A 25 -4.67 -5.67 -0.05
C HIS A 25 -5.71 -6.44 0.76
N ASP A 26 -5.85 -6.07 2.03
CA ASP A 26 -6.88 -6.56 2.95
C ASP A 26 -7.62 -5.34 3.53
N PRO A 27 -8.93 -5.17 3.25
CA PRO A 27 -9.68 -4.01 3.73
C PRO A 27 -9.81 -3.94 5.26
N PHE A 28 -9.52 -5.03 5.97
CA PHE A 28 -9.57 -5.09 7.43
C PHE A 28 -8.20 -4.91 8.09
N ALA A 29 -7.13 -4.77 7.30
CA ALA A 29 -5.77 -4.55 7.80
C ALA A 29 -5.24 -3.18 7.36
N ASP A 30 -4.75 -2.38 8.31
CA ASP A 30 -4.06 -1.13 8.00
C ASP A 30 -2.61 -1.42 7.58
N ARG A 31 -2.44 -1.82 6.32
CA ARG A 31 -1.12 -2.20 5.80
C ARG A 31 -0.95 -1.82 4.34
N VAL A 32 0.04 -0.98 4.07
CA VAL A 32 0.41 -0.51 2.74
C VAL A 32 1.89 -0.77 2.46
N MET A 33 2.24 -0.82 1.18
CA MET A 33 3.63 -0.68 0.72
C MET A 33 3.92 0.81 0.54
N ASP A 34 4.83 1.36 1.35
CA ASP A 34 5.27 2.75 1.26
C ASP A 34 6.65 2.82 0.58
N PHE A 35 6.73 3.58 -0.52
CA PHE A 35 7.95 3.77 -1.28
C PHE A 35 8.65 5.06 -0.85
N THR A 36 9.51 4.95 0.16
CA THR A 36 10.25 6.09 0.73
C THR A 36 11.58 6.31 0.01
N ASN A 37 12.23 7.46 0.30
CA ASN A 37 13.61 7.74 -0.13
C ASN A 37 14.65 6.76 0.45
N HIS A 38 14.33 6.07 1.55
CA HIS A 38 15.21 5.09 2.18
C HIS A 38 14.92 3.65 1.71
N GLY A 39 13.99 3.49 0.77
CA GLY A 39 13.55 2.21 0.27
C GLY A 39 12.07 1.94 0.56
N ALA A 40 11.62 0.82 0.02
CA ALA A 40 10.25 0.36 0.23
C ALA A 40 10.10 -0.23 1.64
N ILE A 41 9.03 0.11 2.34
CA ILE A 41 8.67 -0.46 3.64
C ILE A 41 7.22 -0.91 3.62
N VAL A 42 6.87 -1.84 4.50
CA VAL A 42 5.49 -2.31 4.67
C VAL A 42 5.06 -1.97 6.08
N GLY A 43 3.95 -1.25 6.23
CA GLY A 43 3.48 -0.79 7.53
C GLY A 43 2.10 -0.14 7.46
N ALA A 44 1.68 0.46 8.57
CA ALA A 44 0.45 1.25 8.67
C ALA A 44 0.44 2.39 7.65
N ASP A 45 -0.74 2.76 7.14
CA ASP A 45 -0.84 3.88 6.20
C ASP A 45 -0.63 5.20 6.96
N PRO A 46 0.44 5.97 6.65
CA PRO A 46 0.72 7.23 7.33
C PRO A 46 -0.39 8.29 7.13
N LEU A 47 -1.27 8.10 6.15
CA LEU A 47 -2.39 8.99 5.85
C LEU A 47 -3.72 8.50 6.45
N LYS A 48 -3.76 7.32 7.07
CA LYS A 48 -5.01 6.71 7.57
C LYS A 48 -5.88 7.65 8.40
N PRO A 49 -5.37 8.40 9.40
CA PRO A 49 -6.23 9.30 10.19
C PRO A 49 -6.89 10.42 9.37
N ARG A 50 -6.22 10.88 8.30
CA ARG A 50 -6.78 11.90 7.40
C ARG A 50 -7.84 11.30 6.47
N LEU A 51 -7.61 10.08 5.99
CA LEU A 51 -8.57 9.35 5.17
C LEU A 51 -9.83 9.01 5.98
N ASP A 52 -9.68 8.56 7.22
CA ASP A 52 -10.80 8.27 8.14
C ASP A 52 -11.65 9.52 8.43
N LEU A 53 -11.04 10.70 8.49
CA LEU A 53 -11.77 11.97 8.63
C LEU A 53 -12.68 12.19 7.42
N TRP A 54 -12.13 12.09 6.20
CA TRP A 54 -12.90 12.31 4.98
C TRP A 54 -13.93 11.21 4.75
N GLN A 55 -13.60 9.95 5.00
CA GLN A 55 -14.56 8.86 4.90
C GLN A 55 -15.78 9.10 5.79
N ARG A 56 -15.57 9.53 7.05
CA ARG A 56 -16.68 9.90 7.95
C ARG A 56 -17.51 11.06 7.41
N TYR A 57 -16.86 12.14 6.97
CA TYR A 57 -17.58 13.30 6.43
C TYR A 57 -18.46 12.93 5.23
N TRP A 58 -18.00 12.05 4.33
CA TRP A 58 -18.79 11.62 3.18
C TRP A 58 -19.95 10.71 3.59
N GLN A 59 -19.75 9.80 4.54
CA GLN A 59 -20.79 8.88 5.01
C GLN A 59 -21.91 9.59 5.81
N GLU A 60 -21.60 10.69 6.50
CA GLU A 60 -22.62 11.50 7.20
C GLU A 60 -23.52 12.33 6.24
N LYS A 61 -23.15 12.44 4.96
CA LYS A 61 -23.89 13.23 3.96
C LYS A 61 -24.84 12.39 3.09
N GLU A 62 -24.73 11.06 3.14
CA GLU A 62 -25.66 10.12 2.51
C GLU A 62 -26.78 9.69 3.47
#